data_AF-A0A832M110-F1
#
_entry.id   AF-A0A832M110-F1
#
_cell.length_a   1.000
_cell.length_b   1.000
_cell.length_c   1.000
_cell.angle_alpha   90.00
_cell.angle_beta   90.00
_cell.angle_gamma   90.00
#
_symmetry.space_group_name_H-M   'P 1'
#
loop_
_entity.id
_entity.type
_entity.pdbx_description
1 polymer ?
#
loop_
_entity_poly.entity_id
_entity_poly.type
_entity_poly.pdbx_seq_one_letter_code
_entity_poly.pdbx_strand_id
1 'polypeptide(L)'
;MTRKLVEEAGKILRESYYPGQVLLIEAPTGYGKSVSAPLLAADLCELGFAHNIIHVLPLRAIVADLYVRTYLGAFDPKAGEALKPVKEAFERMGLKRKDVAYQMGMDALLREKGKRKSPLFDARAVVTTLDSFAYNLLRLPVSESFKAVKHYAT
;
A
#
# COMPACT_ATOMS: atom_id res chain seq x y z
N MET A 1 9.08 8.46 -19.86
CA MET A 1 10.41 8.00 -19.37
C MET A 1 10.28 7.18 -18.09
N THR A 2 9.42 7.59 -17.14
CA THR A 2 9.08 6.95 -15.85
C THR A 2 8.78 5.43 -15.89
N ARG A 3 8.23 4.92 -17.00
CA ARG A 3 7.74 3.53 -17.10
C ARG A 3 8.84 2.49 -17.34
N LYS A 4 9.93 2.85 -18.02
CA LYS A 4 10.94 1.87 -18.47
C LYS A 4 11.55 1.09 -17.30
N LEU A 5 11.83 1.78 -16.20
CA LEU A 5 12.43 1.17 -15.01
C LEU A 5 11.46 0.25 -14.26
N VAL A 6 10.17 0.59 -14.21
CA VAL A 6 9.13 -0.28 -13.62
C VAL A 6 8.87 -1.49 -14.51
N GLU A 7 8.85 -1.30 -15.83
CA GLU A 7 8.71 -2.39 -16.82
C GLU A 7 9.89 -3.36 -16.76
N GLU A 8 11.11 -2.85 -16.63
CA GLU A 8 12.32 -3.64 -16.48
C GLU A 8 12.34 -4.40 -15.16
N ALA A 9 11.99 -3.75 -14.04
CA ALA A 9 11.82 -4.41 -12.75
C ALA A 9 10.75 -5.52 -12.81
N GLY A 10 9.60 -5.24 -13.44
CA GLY A 10 8.54 -6.23 -13.64
C GLY A 10 8.96 -7.39 -14.54
N LYS A 11 9.80 -7.14 -15.56
CA LYS A 11 10.37 -8.19 -16.41
C LYS A 11 11.28 -9.10 -15.59
N ILE A 12 12.19 -8.53 -14.80
CA ILE A 12 13.10 -9.29 -13.93
C ILE A 12 12.29 -10.13 -12.93
N LEU A 13 11.23 -9.57 -12.34
CA LEU A 13 10.35 -10.32 -11.44
C LEU A 13 9.69 -11.51 -12.14
N ARG A 14 9.14 -11.32 -13.35
CA ARG A 14 8.47 -12.40 -14.09
C ARG A 14 9.42 -13.52 -14.53
N GLU A 15 10.66 -13.19 -14.86
CA GLU A 15 11.61 -14.17 -15.41
C GLU A 15 12.42 -14.90 -14.34
N SER A 16 12.67 -14.26 -13.19
CA SER A 16 13.71 -14.73 -12.26
C SER A 16 13.34 -14.70 -10.77
N TYR A 17 12.13 -14.25 -10.41
CA TYR A 17 11.76 -14.15 -9.00
C TYR A 17 11.64 -15.52 -8.34
N TYR A 18 12.18 -15.62 -7.12
CA TYR A 18 11.94 -16.73 -6.21
C TYR A 18 11.55 -16.21 -4.81
N PRO A 19 10.76 -16.99 -4.04
CA PRO A 19 10.38 -16.61 -2.69
C PRO A 19 11.59 -16.31 -1.80
N GLY A 20 11.55 -15.16 -1.11
CA GLY A 20 12.63 -14.69 -0.23
C GLY A 20 13.64 -13.75 -0.92
N GLN A 21 13.54 -13.54 -2.23
CA GLN A 21 14.38 -12.57 -2.93
C GLN A 21 13.99 -11.12 -2.57
N VAL A 22 15.01 -10.27 -2.35
CA VAL A 22 14.85 -8.83 -2.15
C VAL A 22 15.16 -8.11 -3.47
N LEU A 23 14.20 -7.33 -3.96
CA LEU A 23 14.39 -6.45 -5.11
C LEU A 23 14.67 -5.03 -4.64
N LEU A 24 15.85 -4.50 -4.97
CA LEU A 24 16.21 -3.10 -4.72
C LEU A 24 16.04 -2.29 -6.01
N ILE A 25 15.19 -1.27 -5.95
CA ILE A 25 14.94 -0.37 -7.08
C ILE A 25 15.44 1.03 -6.71
N GLU A 26 16.53 1.45 -7.35
CA GLU A 26 17.03 2.81 -7.25
C GLU A 26 16.53 3.64 -8.44
N ALA A 27 15.81 4.71 -8.15
CA ALA A 27 15.38 5.68 -9.16
C ALA A 27 15.38 7.09 -8.54
N PRO A 28 15.49 8.17 -9.32
CA PRO A 28 15.36 9.55 -8.81
C PRO A 28 13.96 9.87 -8.28
N THR A 29 13.77 11.03 -7.66
CA THR A 29 12.43 11.54 -7.31
C THR A 29 11.61 11.83 -8.58
N GLY A 30 10.28 11.72 -8.50
CA GLY A 30 9.41 11.89 -9.67
C GLY A 30 9.33 10.69 -10.61
N TYR A 31 10.14 9.63 -10.40
CA TYR A 31 10.13 8.41 -11.22
C TYR A 31 9.01 7.41 -10.89
N GLY A 32 7.93 7.87 -10.24
CA GLY A 32 6.74 7.02 -10.02
C GLY A 32 6.94 5.84 -9.06
N LYS A 33 7.96 5.87 -8.19
CA LYS A 33 8.24 4.79 -7.22
C LYS A 33 7.01 4.40 -6.38
N SER A 34 6.23 5.39 -5.94
CA SER A 34 5.00 5.13 -5.17
C SER A 34 3.93 4.38 -5.97
N VAL A 35 3.88 4.58 -7.29
CA VAL A 35 2.96 3.88 -8.20
C VAL A 35 3.53 2.53 -8.62
N SER A 36 4.85 2.33 -8.60
CA SER A 36 5.47 1.06 -8.98
C SER A 36 5.11 -0.11 -8.05
N ALA A 37 4.93 0.15 -6.75
CA ALA A 37 4.62 -0.90 -5.77
C ALA A 37 3.35 -1.71 -6.09
N PRO A 38 2.16 -1.10 -6.34
CA PRO A 38 0.98 -1.87 -6.72
C PRO A 38 1.13 -2.60 -8.06
N LEU A 39 1.89 -2.06 -9.01
CA LEU A 39 2.14 -2.71 -10.31
C LEU A 39 2.96 -4.00 -10.14
N LEU A 40 4.07 -3.92 -9.40
CA LEU A 40 4.92 -5.08 -9.11
C LEU A 40 4.18 -6.11 -8.24
N ALA A 41 3.33 -5.65 -7.31
CA ALA A 41 2.49 -6.54 -6.52
C ALA A 41 1.45 -7.29 -7.37
N ALA A 42 0.88 -6.65 -8.40
CA ALA A 42 -0.01 -7.33 -9.33
C ALA A 42 0.71 -8.44 -10.10
N ASP A 43 1.93 -8.18 -10.58
CA ASP A 43 2.77 -9.19 -11.25
C ASP A 43 3.03 -10.39 -10.31
N LEU A 44 3.41 -10.12 -9.06
CA LEU A 44 3.65 -11.19 -8.06
C LEU A 44 2.37 -11.96 -7.68
N CYS A 45 1.21 -11.30 -7.69
CA CYS A 45 -0.07 -11.97 -7.45
C CYS A 45 -0.45 -12.90 -8.59
N GLU A 46 -0.26 -12.49 -9.85
CA GLU A 46 -0.54 -13.33 -11.02
C GLU A 46 0.38 -14.54 -11.10
N LEU A 47 1.64 -14.39 -10.68
CA LEU A 47 2.60 -15.49 -10.58
C LEU A 47 2.31 -16.44 -9.40
N GLY A 48 1.36 -16.09 -8.52
CA GLY A 48 1.02 -16.89 -7.34
C GLY A 48 2.00 -16.78 -6.18
N PHE A 49 2.94 -15.83 -6.23
CA PHE A 49 3.93 -15.60 -5.16
C PHE A 49 3.42 -14.71 -4.03
N ALA A 50 2.40 -13.89 -4.30
CA ALA A 50 1.80 -13.01 -3.30
C ALA A 50 0.27 -13.07 -3.37
N HIS A 51 -0.39 -12.80 -2.23
CA HIS A 51 -1.85 -12.57 -2.19
C HIS A 51 -2.20 -11.15 -1.73
N ASN A 52 -1.34 -10.58 -0.89
CA ASN A 52 -1.52 -9.29 -0.23
C ASN A 52 -0.31 -8.38 -0.46
N ILE A 53 -0.52 -7.07 -0.38
CA ILE A 53 0.54 -6.05 -0.41
C ILE A 53 0.51 -5.22 0.88
N ILE A 54 1.68 -5.01 1.49
CA ILE A 54 1.90 -4.04 2.57
C ILE A 54 2.85 -2.97 2.05
N HIS A 55 2.33 -1.78 1.80
CA HIS A 55 3.10 -0.63 1.33
C HIS A 55 3.51 0.24 2.52
N VAL A 56 4.78 0.13 2.89
CA VAL A 56 5.37 0.83 4.04
C VAL A 56 6.00 2.15 3.59
N LEU A 57 5.66 3.25 4.26
CA LEU A 57 6.15 4.59 3.96
C LEU A 57 6.76 5.26 5.22
N PRO A 58 7.67 6.22 5.06
CA PRO A 58 8.36 6.83 6.22
C PRO A 58 7.46 7.76 7.03
N LEU A 59 6.54 8.50 6.40
CA LEU A 59 5.77 9.57 7.04
C LEU A 59 4.26 9.35 6.93
N ARG A 60 3.53 9.66 8.00
CA ARG A 60 2.06 9.59 8.07
C ARG A 60 1.37 10.45 7.01
N ALA A 61 1.91 11.64 6.73
CA ALA A 61 1.39 12.53 5.70
C ALA A 61 1.44 11.88 4.30
N ILE A 62 2.54 11.17 3.99
CA ILE A 62 2.70 10.46 2.71
C ILE A 62 1.77 9.24 2.67
N VAL A 63 1.58 8.53 3.79
CA VAL A 63 0.60 7.43 3.85
C VAL A 63 -0.81 7.96 3.61
N ALA A 64 -1.19 9.06 4.25
CA ALA A 64 -2.51 9.66 4.07
C ALA A 64 -2.74 10.08 2.61
N ASP A 65 -1.74 10.74 2.00
CA ASP A 65 -1.79 11.16 0.61
C ASP A 65 -1.88 9.96 -0.35
N LEU A 66 -1.00 8.96 -0.19
CA LEU A 66 -0.99 7.76 -1.02
C LEU A 66 -2.30 6.97 -0.87
N TYR A 67 -2.78 6.79 0.37
CA TYR A 67 -4.01 6.07 0.65
C TYR A 67 -5.22 6.73 -0.02
N VAL A 68 -5.40 8.03 0.18
CA VAL A 68 -6.57 8.76 -0.33
C VAL A 68 -6.47 9.00 -1.84
N ARG A 69 -5.39 9.64 -2.29
CA ARG A 69 -5.29 10.09 -3.68
C ARG A 69 -5.00 8.97 -4.66
N THR A 70 -4.24 7.96 -4.24
CA THR A 70 -3.79 6.89 -5.15
C THR A 70 -4.59 5.62 -4.95
N TYR A 71 -4.60 5.06 -3.75
CA TYR A 71 -5.22 3.76 -3.50
C TYR A 71 -6.75 3.83 -3.53
N LEU A 72 -7.38 4.74 -2.79
CA LEU A 72 -8.83 4.95 -2.86
C LEU A 72 -9.24 5.63 -4.17
N GLY A 73 -8.46 6.61 -4.63
CA GLY A 73 -8.68 7.30 -5.90
C GLY A 73 -8.72 6.38 -7.11
N ALA A 74 -7.97 5.26 -7.12
CA ALA A 74 -8.01 4.27 -8.20
C ALA A 74 -9.39 3.60 -8.37
N PHE A 75 -10.24 3.60 -7.33
CA PHE A 75 -11.61 3.08 -7.40
C PHE A 75 -12.65 4.16 -7.71
N ASP A 76 -12.25 5.43 -7.85
CA ASP A 76 -13.18 6.50 -8.24
C ASP A 76 -13.56 6.35 -9.72
N PRO A 77 -14.86 6.35 -10.09
CA PRO A 77 -15.29 6.38 -11.48
C PRO A 77 -14.69 7.53 -12.30
N LYS A 78 -14.32 8.64 -11.65
CA LYS A 78 -13.70 9.82 -12.26
C LYS A 78 -12.17 9.83 -12.13
N ALA A 79 -11.55 8.69 -11.80
CA ALA A 79 -10.10 8.58 -11.70
C ALA A 79 -9.43 9.09 -12.98
N GLY A 80 -8.58 10.11 -12.85
CA GLY A 80 -7.85 10.68 -13.98
C GLY A 80 -6.82 9.69 -14.55
N GLU A 81 -6.29 10.01 -15.74
CA GLU A 81 -5.35 9.13 -16.46
C GLU A 81 -4.12 8.71 -15.64
N ALA A 82 -3.70 9.56 -14.69
CA ALA A 82 -2.58 9.28 -13.80
C ALA A 82 -2.78 8.05 -12.89
N LEU A 83 -4.02 7.72 -12.55
CA LEU A 83 -4.37 6.59 -11.67
C LEU A 83 -4.72 5.31 -12.43
N LYS A 84 -4.86 5.39 -13.76
CA LYS A 84 -5.19 4.26 -14.62
C LYS A 84 -4.28 3.03 -14.39
N PRO A 85 -2.94 3.17 -14.27
CA PRO A 85 -2.08 2.01 -14.03
C PRO A 85 -2.35 1.32 -12.68
N VAL A 86 -2.66 2.10 -11.63
CA VAL A 86 -2.96 1.55 -10.30
C VAL A 86 -4.30 0.85 -10.30
N LYS A 87 -5.29 1.44 -11.00
CA LYS A 87 -6.60 0.81 -11.19
C LYS A 87 -6.47 -0.53 -11.90
N GLU A 88 -5.75 -0.58 -13.02
CA GLU A 88 -5.48 -1.82 -13.77
C GLU A 88 -4.76 -2.86 -12.91
N ALA A 89 -3.76 -2.46 -12.12
CA ALA A 89 -3.07 -3.35 -11.19
C ALA A 89 -4.02 -3.93 -10.13
N PHE A 90 -4.89 -3.10 -9.55
CA PHE A 90 -5.89 -3.57 -8.58
C PHE A 90 -6.94 -4.49 -9.18
N GLU A 91 -7.36 -4.23 -10.42
CA GLU A 91 -8.26 -5.11 -11.18
C GLU A 91 -7.62 -6.48 -11.43
N ARG A 92 -6.35 -6.51 -11.85
CA ARG A 92 -5.56 -7.75 -12.02
C ARG A 92 -5.44 -8.55 -10.72
N MET A 93 -5.28 -7.86 -9.60
CA MET A 93 -5.25 -8.48 -8.26
C MET A 93 -6.65 -8.89 -7.76
N GLY A 94 -7.73 -8.54 -8.47
CA GLY A 94 -9.11 -8.75 -8.05
C GLY A 94 -9.49 -7.97 -6.78
N LEU A 95 -8.87 -6.81 -6.55
CA LEU A 95 -9.12 -5.97 -5.37
C LEU A 95 -10.36 -5.12 -5.55
N LYS A 96 -11.13 -4.99 -4.46
CA LYS A 96 -12.23 -4.03 -4.34
C LYS A 96 -11.84 -2.96 -3.32
N ARG A 97 -12.55 -1.82 -3.33
CA ARG A 97 -12.32 -0.72 -2.37
C ARG A 97 -12.29 -1.18 -0.91
N LYS A 98 -13.12 -2.17 -0.54
CA LYS A 98 -13.18 -2.74 0.82
C LYS A 98 -11.93 -3.54 1.23
N ASP A 99 -11.15 -4.00 0.25
CA ASP A 99 -9.96 -4.80 0.46
C ASP A 99 -8.72 -3.93 0.73
N VAL A 100 -8.89 -2.61 0.65
CA VAL A 100 -7.83 -1.61 0.83
C VAL A 100 -7.98 -0.92 2.17
N ALA A 101 -6.93 -0.99 2.98
CA ALA A 101 -6.90 -0.42 4.31
C ALA A 101 -5.64 0.41 4.56
N TYR A 102 -5.67 1.18 5.65
CA TYR A 102 -4.49 1.88 6.15
C TYR A 102 -4.20 1.48 7.60
N GLN A 103 -2.95 1.66 8.01
CA GLN A 103 -2.58 1.64 9.42
C GLN A 103 -1.52 2.71 9.70
N MET A 104 -1.88 3.69 10.52
CA MET A 104 -0.95 4.68 11.07
C MET A 104 -1.46 5.19 12.42
N GLY A 105 -0.55 5.76 13.22
CA GLY A 105 -0.91 6.55 14.39
C GLY A 105 -1.63 7.85 13.99
N MET A 106 -2.65 8.27 14.76
CA MET A 106 -3.56 9.41 14.52
C MET A 106 -4.53 9.26 13.32
N ASP A 107 -5.80 8.99 13.63
CA ASP A 107 -6.90 8.93 12.64
C ASP A 107 -7.37 10.31 12.14
N ALA A 108 -6.90 11.40 12.75
CA ALA A 108 -7.33 12.77 12.48
C ALA A 108 -6.93 13.29 11.08
N LEU A 109 -5.91 12.69 10.46
CA LEU A 109 -5.44 13.06 9.12
C LEU A 109 -6.36 12.57 7.99
N LEU A 110 -7.30 11.66 8.29
CA LEU A 110 -8.18 11.04 7.30
C LEU A 110 -9.65 11.34 7.59
N ARG A 111 -10.22 12.32 6.87
CA ARG A 111 -11.64 12.71 6.95
C ARG A 111 -12.55 12.02 5.90
N GLU A 112 -11.99 11.12 5.08
CA GLU A 112 -12.71 10.38 4.04
C GLU A 112 -13.76 9.41 4.60
N LYS A 113 -14.98 9.43 4.03
CA LYS A 113 -16.03 8.44 4.31
C LYS A 113 -15.66 7.09 3.68
N GLY A 114 -15.84 5.99 4.41
CA GLY A 114 -15.55 4.63 3.92
C GLY A 114 -14.10 4.15 4.13
N LYS A 115 -13.36 4.79 5.04
CA LYS A 115 -12.01 4.36 5.42
C LYS A 115 -12.03 3.04 6.19
N ARG A 116 -11.17 2.09 5.80
CA ARG A 116 -10.92 0.84 6.54
C ARG A 116 -9.56 0.92 7.21
N LYS A 117 -9.54 0.72 8.53
CA LYS A 117 -8.31 0.52 9.29
C LYS A 117 -8.05 -0.97 9.41
N SER A 118 -6.80 -1.39 9.21
CA SER A 118 -6.39 -2.78 9.38
C SER A 118 -5.39 -2.87 10.53
N PRO A 119 -5.85 -3.19 11.75
CA PRO A 119 -4.97 -3.28 12.91
C PRO A 119 -3.89 -4.35 12.82
N LEU A 120 -4.14 -5.42 12.07
CA LEU A 120 -3.31 -6.62 12.01
C LEU A 120 -2.84 -6.94 10.58
N PHE A 121 -2.86 -5.96 9.67
CA PHE A 121 -2.55 -6.16 8.25
C PHE A 121 -3.36 -7.28 7.55
N ASP A 122 -4.61 -7.47 7.96
CA ASP A 122 -5.57 -8.45 7.44
C ASP A 122 -6.24 -8.05 6.10
N ALA A 123 -6.02 -6.82 5.63
CA ALA A 123 -6.53 -6.37 4.34
C ALA A 123 -5.62 -6.84 3.19
N ARG A 124 -6.18 -6.98 1.99
CA ARG A 124 -5.41 -7.44 0.82
C ARG A 124 -4.42 -6.38 0.33
N ALA A 125 -4.72 -5.10 0.53
CA ALA A 125 -3.77 -4.03 0.31
C ALA A 125 -3.75 -3.09 1.51
N VAL A 126 -2.60 -2.95 2.16
CA VAL A 126 -2.42 -2.05 3.30
C VAL A 126 -1.39 -0.98 2.99
N VAL A 127 -1.71 0.27 3.30
CA VAL A 127 -0.73 1.35 3.33
C VAL A 127 -0.42 1.73 4.78
N THR A 128 0.85 1.71 5.16
CA THR A 128 1.25 1.91 6.56
C THR A 128 2.54 2.70 6.71
N THR A 129 2.80 3.18 7.91
CA THR A 129 4.07 3.82 8.26
C THR A 129 5.10 2.81 8.76
N LEU A 130 6.40 3.11 8.62
CA LEU A 130 7.49 2.25 9.06
C LEU A 130 7.44 1.90 10.55
N ASP A 131 7.11 2.87 11.40
CA ASP A 131 6.90 2.64 12.84
C ASP A 131 5.76 1.63 13.08
N SER A 132 4.60 1.83 12.46
CA SER A 132 3.44 0.93 12.60
C SER A 132 3.74 -0.47 12.09
N PHE A 133 4.48 -0.60 10.99
CA PHE A 133 4.94 -1.88 10.47
C PHE A 133 5.87 -2.60 11.45
N ALA A 134 6.88 -1.90 11.99
CA ALA A 134 7.81 -2.48 12.96
C ALA A 134 7.10 -2.96 14.24
N TYR A 135 6.16 -2.18 14.76
CA TYR A 135 5.35 -2.55 15.92
C TYR A 135 4.48 -3.79 15.66
N ASN A 136 3.88 -3.93 14.47
CA ASN A 136 3.13 -5.14 14.10
C ASN A 136 4.02 -6.38 13.97
N LEU A 137 5.26 -6.23 13.47
CA LEU A 137 6.21 -7.34 13.42
C LEU A 137 6.53 -7.88 14.84
N LEU A 138 6.52 -6.99 15.83
CA LEU A 138 6.66 -7.32 17.25
C LEU A 138 5.35 -7.80 17.90
N ARG A 139 4.28 -8.02 17.12
CA ARG A 139 2.92 -8.38 17.59
C ARG A 139 2.29 -7.35 18.54
N LEU A 140 2.69 -6.08 18.43
CA LEU A 140 2.17 -4.96 19.22
C LEU A 140 1.46 -3.95 18.30
N PRO A 141 0.25 -4.23 17.80
CA PRO A 141 -0.41 -3.36 16.84
C PRO A 141 -0.66 -1.96 17.42
N VAL A 142 -0.13 -0.93 16.73
CA VAL A 142 -0.22 0.50 17.15
C VAL A 142 -1.68 0.93 17.33
N SER A 143 -2.57 0.46 16.48
CA SER A 143 -3.99 0.79 16.51
C SER A 143 -4.76 0.26 17.72
N GLU A 144 -4.23 -0.75 18.42
CA GLU A 144 -4.82 -1.30 19.65
C GLU A 144 -4.14 -0.71 20.90
N SER A 145 -2.83 -0.52 20.84
CA SER A 145 -2.01 -0.05 21.99
C SER A 145 -2.48 1.29 22.55
N PHE A 146 -3.02 2.17 21.70
CA PHE A 146 -3.54 3.48 22.11
C PHE A 146 -5.06 3.51 22.41
N LYS A 147 -5.77 2.37 22.37
CA LYS A 147 -7.18 2.32 22.82
C LYS A 147 -7.29 2.30 24.34
N ALA A 148 -6.36 1.66 25.04
CA ALA A 148 -6.38 1.58 26.50
C ALA A 148 -6.33 2.97 27.18
N VAL A 149 -5.65 3.94 26.57
CA VAL A 149 -5.51 5.31 27.11
C VAL A 149 -6.75 6.17 26.85
N LYS A 150 -7.59 5.83 25.84
CA LYS A 150 -8.80 6.60 25.51
C LYS A 150 -9.94 6.42 26.52
N HIS A 151 -9.92 5.36 27.33
CA HIS A 151 -10.96 5.11 28.32
C HIS A 151 -10.73 5.82 29.67
N TYR A 152 -9.59 6.48 29.86
CA TYR A 152 -9.26 7.17 31.12
C TYR A 152 -9.14 8.70 30.98
N ALA A 153 -9.43 9.25 29.79
CA ALA A 153 -9.59 10.69 29.60
C ALA A 153 -11.10 11.01 29.61
N THR A 154 -11.69 10.97 30.81
CA THR A 154 -13.00 11.57 31.11
C THR A 154 -12.75 12.86 31.88
#